data_AF-A0A6P6RQJ2-F1
#
_entry.id   AF-A0A6P6RQJ2-F1
#
_cell.length_a   1.000
_cell.length_b   1.000
_cell.length_c   1.000
_cell.angle_alpha   90.00
_cell.angle_beta   90.00
_cell.angle_gamma   90.00
#
_symmetry.space_group_name_H-M   'P 1'
#
loop_
_entity.id
_entity.type
_entity.pdbx_description
1 polymer ?
#
loop_
_entity_poly.entity_id
_entity_poly.type
_entity_poly.pdbx_seq_one_letter_code
_entity_poly.pdbx_strand_id
1 'polypeptide(L)'
;MPKAEFGTPKWMSNRIKASGLQKLRWYCQMCQKQCRDENGFKCHRMSEGHQRAMQLFIQRPGQFMDEFSREFEDEFMKLMKTRYCRTRVLANTVYNNVVCDRHHIHMNATIWVTLSEFVQYLGATDKCKIEHTPKGWYVEYIDHEELARKKEEERKRKVEKSQEEARREHIQALVEEAKQRGAFRKPEYTPLQRENGQLIALSFTKQHKESRDKINALEQLYKQMKHGREGNSDRQPEKRKLSAMEALAVEAEHREQRAALGESSDSFEQSHALSSSKRRNMAQKGDTEGACDSSHLTPPPHKHAGADWWIRPGIVVKAMHKTLGEGQYYKQKGVVKSVDGRYSAVLEMLEGGAILKLDQEYLETVIPPIGGRICVVLGMWRGHEGRLERLDIDSYSAKVTLDSGPLFKLQQYKNASGVPVEGLPYEHICKLHRQK
;
A
#
# COMPACT_ATOMS: atom_id res chain seq x y z
N MET A 1 -23.84 32.34 -18.28
CA MET A 1 -23.31 33.72 -18.46
C MET A 1 -21.92 33.64 -19.08
N PRO A 2 -21.62 34.48 -20.08
CA PRO A 2 -20.30 34.52 -20.71
C PRO A 2 -19.22 34.92 -19.69
N LYS A 3 -18.07 34.24 -19.75
CA LYS A 3 -16.89 34.58 -18.93
C LYS A 3 -16.39 35.95 -19.38
N ALA A 4 -16.09 36.85 -18.43
CA ALA A 4 -15.51 38.14 -18.74
C ALA A 4 -14.14 37.93 -19.41
N GLU A 5 -13.85 38.70 -20.47
CA GLU A 5 -12.59 38.63 -21.20
C GLU A 5 -11.39 38.95 -20.30
N PHE A 6 -10.25 38.33 -20.57
CA PHE A 6 -9.05 38.49 -19.76
C PHE A 6 -8.58 39.95 -19.79
N GLY A 7 -8.38 40.56 -18.62
CA GLY A 7 -7.91 41.95 -18.50
C GLY A 7 -9.00 43.03 -18.48
N THR A 8 -10.28 42.70 -18.68
CA THR A 8 -11.36 43.70 -18.55
C THR A 8 -11.54 44.15 -17.10
N PRO A 9 -12.00 45.39 -16.80
CA PRO A 9 -12.34 45.82 -15.44
C PRO A 9 -13.30 44.87 -14.71
N LYS A 10 -14.22 44.24 -15.45
CA LYS A 10 -15.13 43.20 -14.93
C LYS A 10 -14.39 41.92 -14.54
N TRP A 11 -13.37 41.52 -15.31
CA TRP A 11 -12.50 40.37 -15.00
C TRP A 11 -11.61 40.66 -13.79
N MET A 12 -10.99 41.85 -13.73
CA MET A 12 -10.21 42.29 -12.56
C MET A 12 -11.09 42.40 -11.31
N SER A 13 -12.28 43.00 -11.41
CA SER A 13 -13.25 43.08 -10.30
C SER A 13 -13.66 41.69 -9.82
N ASN A 14 -13.90 40.74 -10.73
CA ASN A 14 -14.23 39.35 -10.39
C ASN A 14 -13.05 38.64 -9.71
N ARG A 15 -11.81 38.87 -10.17
CA ARG A 15 -10.60 38.27 -9.60
C ARG A 15 -10.27 38.83 -8.21
N ILE A 16 -10.38 40.15 -8.02
CA ILE A 16 -10.22 40.83 -6.71
C ILE A 16 -11.34 40.39 -5.74
N LYS A 17 -12.57 40.18 -6.23
CA LYS A 17 -13.67 39.64 -5.42
C LYS A 17 -13.50 38.16 -5.08
N ALA A 18 -12.70 37.41 -5.86
CA ALA A 18 -12.44 35.99 -5.67
C ALA A 18 -11.17 35.69 -4.85
N SER A 19 -10.30 36.69 -4.61
CA SER A 19 -9.04 36.53 -3.89
C SER A 19 -9.17 36.47 -2.36
N GLY A 20 -10.38 36.64 -1.81
CA GLY A 20 -10.66 36.37 -0.39
C GLY A 20 -10.91 34.88 -0.12
N LEU A 21 -10.43 34.39 1.03
CA LEU A 21 -10.71 33.02 1.51
C LEU A 21 -12.20 32.94 1.91
N GLN A 22 -13.05 32.63 0.92
CA GLN A 22 -14.49 32.49 1.10
C GLN A 22 -14.80 31.17 1.82
N LYS A 23 -15.91 31.11 2.57
CA LYS A 23 -16.34 29.90 3.29
C LYS A 23 -16.43 28.72 2.30
N LEU A 24 -15.72 27.62 2.59
CA LEU A 24 -15.69 26.38 1.79
C LEU A 24 -17.07 25.71 1.63
N ARG A 25 -18.09 26.13 2.40
CA ARG A 25 -19.47 25.62 2.31
C ARG A 25 -20.05 25.69 0.90
N TRP A 26 -19.60 26.62 0.06
CA TRP A 26 -20.12 26.85 -1.29
C TRP A 26 -19.18 26.35 -2.40
N TYR A 27 -18.31 25.39 -2.11
CA TYR A 27 -17.42 24.79 -3.10
C TYR A 27 -18.01 23.53 -3.73
N CYS A 28 -17.84 23.36 -5.04
CA CYS A 28 -18.18 22.14 -5.76
C CYS A 28 -16.91 21.43 -6.24
N GLN A 29 -16.62 20.26 -5.66
CA GLN A 29 -15.46 19.45 -6.02
C GLN A 29 -15.53 18.97 -7.48
N MET A 30 -16.69 18.46 -7.91
CA MET A 30 -16.86 17.89 -9.27
C MET A 30 -16.62 18.90 -10.39
N CYS A 31 -16.81 20.18 -10.11
CA CYS A 31 -16.62 21.25 -11.09
C CYS A 31 -15.44 22.16 -10.74
N GLN A 32 -14.68 21.83 -9.68
CA GLN A 32 -13.62 22.66 -9.09
C GLN A 32 -14.00 24.13 -8.97
N LYS A 33 -15.26 24.39 -8.58
CA LYS A 33 -15.88 25.71 -8.66
C LYS A 33 -16.31 26.21 -7.29
N GLN A 34 -15.63 27.24 -6.82
CA GLN A 34 -16.07 28.02 -5.66
C GLN A 34 -17.24 28.94 -6.04
N CYS A 35 -18.40 28.72 -5.43
CA CYS A 35 -19.52 29.64 -5.47
C CYS A 35 -19.42 30.65 -4.31
N ARG A 36 -19.98 31.84 -4.50
CA ARG A 36 -19.88 32.95 -3.54
C ARG A 36 -20.91 32.83 -2.41
N ASP A 37 -22.15 32.54 -2.79
CA ASP A 37 -23.32 32.56 -1.92
C ASP A 37 -24.18 31.32 -2.15
N GLU A 38 -25.11 31.06 -1.24
CA GLU A 38 -26.05 29.92 -1.31
C GLU A 38 -26.80 29.86 -2.63
N ASN A 39 -27.30 31.00 -3.09
CA ASN A 39 -28.03 31.08 -4.36
C ASN A 39 -27.12 30.79 -5.56
N GLY A 40 -25.86 31.23 -5.51
CA GLY A 40 -24.86 30.91 -6.53
C GLY A 40 -24.57 29.41 -6.61
N PHE A 41 -24.50 28.74 -5.44
CA PHE A 41 -24.32 27.30 -5.37
C PHE A 41 -25.55 26.52 -5.85
N LYS A 42 -26.77 26.96 -5.48
CA LYS A 42 -28.02 26.38 -6.00
C LYS A 42 -28.11 26.47 -7.52
N CYS A 43 -27.84 27.65 -8.09
CA CYS A 43 -27.81 27.83 -9.54
C CYS A 43 -26.71 26.99 -10.21
N HIS A 44 -25.56 26.80 -9.55
CA HIS A 44 -24.53 25.90 -10.05
C HIS A 44 -24.98 24.43 -10.04
N ARG A 45 -25.63 23.96 -8.97
CA ARG A 45 -26.15 22.59 -8.88
C ARG A 45 -27.21 22.29 -9.94
N MET A 46 -28.02 23.29 -10.28
CA MET A 46 -29.03 23.19 -11.35
C MET A 46 -28.45 23.43 -12.76
N SER A 47 -27.18 23.81 -12.88
CA SER A 47 -26.58 24.08 -14.19
C SER A 47 -26.28 22.80 -14.95
N GLU A 48 -26.52 22.81 -16.26
CA GLU A 48 -26.30 21.66 -17.15
C GLU A 48 -24.86 21.12 -17.06
N GLY A 49 -23.86 22.00 -16.93
CA GLY A 49 -22.46 21.58 -16.78
C GLY A 49 -22.19 20.77 -15.51
N HIS A 50 -22.84 21.13 -14.39
CA HIS A 50 -22.74 20.33 -13.16
C HIS A 50 -23.52 19.02 -13.27
N GLN A 51 -24.71 19.06 -13.85
CA GLN A 51 -25.54 17.86 -14.05
C GLN A 51 -24.85 16.83 -14.95
N ARG A 52 -24.18 17.28 -16.02
CA ARG A 52 -23.39 16.42 -16.90
C ARG A 52 -22.20 15.80 -16.17
N ALA A 53 -21.47 16.59 -15.37
CA ALA A 53 -20.38 16.07 -14.54
C ALA A 53 -20.88 15.02 -13.52
N MET A 54 -22.05 15.25 -12.93
CA MET A 54 -22.69 14.30 -12.01
C MET A 54 -23.09 13.00 -12.72
N GLN A 55 -23.59 13.08 -13.96
CA GLN A 55 -23.90 11.89 -14.76
C GLN A 55 -22.65 11.05 -15.07
N LEU A 56 -21.53 11.70 -15.37
CA LEU A 56 -20.25 11.01 -15.57
C LEU A 56 -19.78 10.33 -14.28
N PHE A 57 -19.92 11.00 -13.14
CA PHE A 57 -19.58 10.42 -11.84
C PHE A 57 -20.44 9.18 -11.52
N ILE A 58 -21.75 9.24 -11.77
CA ILE A 58 -22.66 8.10 -11.53
C ILE A 58 -22.28 6.89 -12.40
N GLN A 59 -21.83 7.11 -13.63
CA GLN A 59 -21.41 6.03 -14.52
C GLN A 59 -20.13 5.33 -14.05
N ARG A 60 -19.19 6.05 -13.43
CA ARG A 60 -17.89 5.51 -12.99
C ARG A 60 -17.42 6.12 -11.67
N PRO A 61 -18.05 5.80 -10.53
CA PRO A 61 -17.71 6.42 -9.25
C PRO A 61 -16.27 6.08 -8.80
N GLY A 62 -15.80 4.85 -9.04
CA GLY A 62 -14.47 4.40 -8.61
C GLY A 62 -13.32 5.17 -9.27
N GLN A 63 -13.39 5.43 -10.58
CA GLN A 63 -12.31 6.12 -11.29
C GLN A 63 -12.09 7.55 -10.78
N PHE A 64 -13.16 8.29 -10.51
CA PHE A 64 -13.06 9.64 -9.97
C PHE A 64 -12.55 9.62 -8.52
N MET A 65 -12.99 8.66 -7.70
CA MET A 65 -12.49 8.50 -6.33
C MET A 65 -10.99 8.17 -6.31
N ASP A 66 -10.53 7.31 -7.22
CA ASP A 66 -9.11 6.98 -7.37
C ASP A 66 -8.28 8.19 -7.82
N GLU A 67 -8.79 8.98 -8.77
CA GLU A 67 -8.12 10.19 -9.26
C GLU A 67 -8.00 11.27 -8.18
N PHE A 68 -9.09 11.55 -7.45
CA PHE A 68 -9.04 12.49 -6.33
C PHE A 68 -8.13 12.00 -5.21
N SER A 69 -8.09 10.69 -4.96
CA SER A 69 -7.21 10.10 -3.94
C SER A 69 -5.74 10.22 -4.34
N ARG A 70 -5.40 10.01 -5.62
CA ARG A 70 -4.04 10.21 -6.14
C ARG A 70 -3.61 11.67 -6.05
N GLU A 71 -4.45 12.60 -6.50
CA GLU A 71 -4.14 14.03 -6.43
C GLU A 71 -3.96 14.50 -4.97
N PHE A 72 -4.80 14.01 -4.05
CA PHE A 72 -4.66 14.32 -2.62
C PHE A 72 -3.37 13.74 -2.03
N GLU A 73 -3.03 12.50 -2.37
CA GLU A 73 -1.79 11.87 -1.93
C GLU A 73 -0.56 12.64 -2.44
N ASP A 74 -0.55 13.02 -3.71
CA ASP A 74 0.53 13.78 -4.33
C ASP A 74 0.71 15.16 -3.70
N GLU A 75 -0.39 15.87 -3.42
CA GLU A 75 -0.37 17.17 -2.74
C GLU A 75 0.18 17.06 -1.31
N PHE A 76 -0.29 16.05 -0.55
CA PHE A 76 0.20 15.76 0.79
C PHE A 76 1.69 15.41 0.79
N MET A 77 2.12 14.53 -0.11
CA MET A 77 3.51 14.10 -0.24
C MET A 77 4.41 15.24 -0.71
N LYS A 78 3.96 16.11 -1.61
CA LYS A 78 4.69 17.32 -2.02
C LYS A 78 4.91 18.25 -0.83
N LEU A 79 3.92 18.39 0.05
CA LEU A 79 4.02 19.23 1.25
C LEU A 79 4.98 18.61 2.28
N MET A 80 4.95 17.28 2.43
CA MET A 80 5.91 16.53 3.25
C MET A 80 7.35 16.68 2.73
N LYS A 81 7.57 16.53 1.42
CA LYS A 81 8.89 16.68 0.77
C LYS A 81 9.46 18.10 0.88
N THR A 82 8.60 19.12 0.79
CA THR A 82 9.05 20.52 0.76
C THR A 82 9.26 21.10 2.15
N ARG A 83 8.29 20.95 3.07
CA ARG A 83 8.31 21.63 4.37
C ARG A 83 8.71 20.74 5.54
N TYR A 84 8.44 19.44 5.47
CA TYR A 84 8.53 18.53 6.63
C TYR A 84 9.46 17.34 6.42
N CYS A 85 10.42 17.46 5.49
CA CYS A 85 11.28 16.34 5.05
C CYS A 85 12.23 15.79 6.14
N ARG A 86 12.46 16.53 7.23
CA ARG A 86 13.43 16.15 8.29
C ARG A 86 12.84 16.09 9.69
N THR A 87 11.55 16.35 9.84
CA THR A 87 10.91 16.44 11.16
C THR A 87 9.72 15.51 11.23
N ARG A 88 9.54 14.89 12.40
CA ARG A 88 8.27 14.25 12.76
C ARG A 88 7.23 15.35 13.00
N VAL A 89 6.09 15.27 12.32
CA VAL A 89 5.03 16.29 12.39
C VAL A 89 3.69 15.63 12.67
N LEU A 90 2.81 16.33 13.39
CA LEU A 90 1.45 15.88 13.62
C LEU A 90 0.66 15.89 12.31
N ALA A 91 -0.02 14.79 11.98
CA ALA A 91 -0.79 14.65 10.75
C ALA A 91 -1.81 15.79 10.54
N ASN A 92 -2.48 16.22 11.62
CA ASN A 92 -3.43 17.35 11.59
C ASN A 92 -2.79 18.65 11.11
N THR A 93 -1.53 18.90 11.50
CA THR A 93 -0.81 20.11 11.07
C THR A 93 -0.54 20.05 9.58
N VAL A 94 -0.11 18.91 9.06
CA VAL A 94 0.15 18.72 7.62
C VAL A 94 -1.16 18.88 6.83
N TYR A 95 -2.23 18.24 7.29
CA TYR A 95 -3.56 18.35 6.68
C TYR A 95 -4.07 19.80 6.65
N ASN A 96 -3.95 20.54 7.75
CA ASN A 96 -4.36 21.95 7.77
C ASN A 96 -3.57 22.83 6.80
N ASN A 97 -2.30 22.49 6.54
CA ASN A 97 -1.50 23.19 5.53
C ASN A 97 -1.92 22.84 4.10
N VAL A 98 -2.39 21.61 3.84
CA VAL A 98 -3.00 21.22 2.57
C VAL A 98 -4.31 21.97 2.36
N VAL A 99 -5.17 22.01 3.38
CA VAL A 99 -6.48 22.72 3.35
C VAL A 99 -6.34 24.24 3.23
N CYS A 100 -5.15 24.79 3.48
CA CYS A 100 -4.87 26.21 3.29
C CYS A 100 -4.95 26.63 1.82
N ASP A 101 -4.61 25.72 0.89
CA ASP A 101 -4.65 26.02 -0.53
C ASP A 101 -6.09 26.05 -1.05
N ARG A 102 -6.42 27.04 -1.88
CA ARG A 102 -7.81 27.23 -2.36
C ARG A 102 -8.34 26.07 -3.20
N HIS A 103 -7.45 25.37 -3.90
CA HIS A 103 -7.80 24.30 -4.83
C HIS A 103 -7.52 22.90 -4.26
N HIS A 104 -7.34 22.79 -2.94
CA HIS A 104 -7.14 21.50 -2.30
C HIS A 104 -8.36 20.59 -2.48
N ILE A 105 -8.11 19.29 -2.49
CA ILE A 105 -9.15 18.29 -2.45
C ILE A 105 -9.55 18.08 -1.00
N HIS A 106 -10.84 18.24 -0.72
CA HIS A 106 -11.35 17.94 0.61
C HIS A 106 -11.34 16.43 0.86
N MET A 107 -10.95 15.99 2.05
CA MET A 107 -10.79 14.56 2.39
C MET A 107 -12.04 13.71 2.08
N ASN A 108 -13.25 14.22 2.37
CA ASN A 108 -14.52 13.56 2.03
C ASN A 108 -14.72 13.25 0.53
N ALA A 109 -13.93 13.82 -0.38
CA ALA A 109 -13.98 13.53 -1.81
C ALA A 109 -13.04 12.38 -2.22
N THR A 110 -12.22 11.88 -1.30
CA THR A 110 -11.28 10.77 -1.49
C THR A 110 -11.84 9.49 -0.89
N ILE A 111 -11.13 8.37 -1.09
CA ILE A 111 -11.47 7.07 -0.48
C ILE A 111 -11.31 7.12 1.05
N TRP A 112 -10.46 8.00 1.56
CA TRP A 112 -10.21 8.15 2.99
C TRP A 112 -11.15 9.19 3.59
N VAL A 113 -12.11 8.74 4.39
CA VAL A 113 -13.10 9.64 5.00
C VAL A 113 -12.51 10.31 6.25
N THR A 114 -11.59 9.62 6.92
CA THR A 114 -10.90 10.14 8.11
C THR A 114 -9.40 10.31 7.89
N LEU A 115 -8.80 11.30 8.56
CA LEU A 115 -7.35 11.49 8.49
C LEU A 115 -6.59 10.27 9.02
N SER A 116 -7.16 9.57 10.00
CA SER A 116 -6.56 8.39 10.58
C SER A 116 -6.47 7.23 9.60
N GLU A 117 -7.49 6.99 8.78
CA GLU A 117 -7.44 5.99 7.69
C GLU A 117 -6.38 6.34 6.65
N PHE A 118 -6.29 7.62 6.25
CA PHE A 118 -5.27 8.07 5.32
C PHE A 118 -3.86 7.86 5.88
N VAL A 119 -3.64 8.22 7.15
CA VAL A 119 -2.35 7.99 7.81
C VAL A 119 -2.04 6.50 7.85
N GLN A 120 -2.98 5.63 8.27
CA GLN A 120 -2.76 4.18 8.26
C GLN A 120 -2.39 3.65 6.87
N TYR A 121 -3.00 4.16 5.81
CA TYR A 121 -2.64 3.84 4.42
C TYR A 121 -1.21 4.27 4.07
N LEU A 122 -0.76 5.46 4.50
CA LEU A 122 0.63 5.89 4.31
C LEU A 122 1.64 4.98 5.02
N GLY A 123 1.24 4.34 6.11
CA GLY A 123 2.02 3.34 6.83
C GLY A 123 2.05 2.01 6.10
N ALA A 124 0.89 1.55 5.63
CA ALA A 124 0.78 0.31 4.86
C ALA A 124 1.55 0.36 3.54
N THR A 125 1.69 1.54 2.95
CA THR A 125 2.47 1.76 1.72
C THR A 125 3.95 2.06 1.98
N ASP A 126 4.38 2.05 3.25
CA ASP A 126 5.75 2.37 3.70
C ASP A 126 6.27 3.74 3.19
N LYS A 127 5.38 4.67 2.83
CA LYS A 127 5.76 6.01 2.35
C LYS A 127 6.18 6.92 3.51
N CYS A 128 5.60 6.70 4.69
CA CYS A 128 5.88 7.45 5.89
C CYS A 128 6.00 6.51 7.09
N LYS A 129 6.89 6.84 8.04
CA LYS A 129 6.86 6.22 9.37
C LYS A 129 5.79 6.89 10.21
N ILE A 130 5.01 6.09 10.92
CA ILE A 130 3.88 6.56 11.70
C ILE A 130 4.04 6.13 13.14
N GLU A 131 3.87 7.09 14.04
CA GLU A 131 3.83 6.86 15.47
C GLU A 131 2.49 7.32 16.02
N HIS A 132 1.80 6.43 16.75
CA HIS A 132 0.58 6.78 17.47
C HIS A 132 0.94 7.25 18.88
N THR A 133 0.54 8.48 19.22
CA THR A 133 0.71 9.04 20.56
C THR A 133 -0.65 9.50 21.09
N PRO A 134 -0.83 9.69 22.41
CA PRO A 134 -2.10 10.19 22.96
C PRO A 134 -2.47 11.60 22.47
N LYS A 135 -1.53 12.35 21.87
CA LYS A 135 -1.80 13.67 21.26
C LYS A 135 -2.23 13.58 19.80
N GLY A 136 -2.18 12.39 19.19
CA GLY A 136 -2.55 12.13 17.80
C GLY A 136 -1.46 11.40 17.01
N TRP A 137 -1.67 11.34 15.70
CA TRP A 137 -0.80 10.65 14.75
C TRP A 137 0.39 11.53 14.34
N TYR A 138 1.60 11.03 14.56
CA TYR A 138 2.83 11.63 14.05
C TYR A 138 3.26 10.92 12.77
N VAL A 139 3.69 11.71 11.78
CA VAL A 139 4.12 11.25 10.47
C VAL A 139 5.53 11.77 10.22
N GLU A 140 6.44 10.87 9.85
CA GLU A 140 7.80 11.17 9.41
C GLU A 140 7.96 10.67 7.97
N TYR A 141 8.34 11.56 7.06
CA TYR A 141 8.49 11.23 5.65
C TYR A 141 9.74 10.36 5.42
N ILE A 142 9.58 9.25 4.70
CA ILE A 142 10.70 8.42 4.25
C ILE A 142 11.04 8.82 2.83
N ASP A 143 12.24 9.38 2.63
CA ASP A 143 12.71 9.68 1.28
C ASP A 143 13.22 8.41 0.58
N HIS A 144 12.30 7.73 -0.12
CA HIS A 144 12.62 6.57 -0.96
C HIS A 144 13.58 6.92 -2.09
N GLU A 145 13.59 8.16 -2.58
CA GLU A 145 14.47 8.61 -3.67
C GLU A 145 15.90 8.80 -3.16
N GLU A 146 16.09 9.36 -1.97
CA GLU A 146 17.41 9.45 -1.34
C GLU A 146 17.96 8.07 -0.96
N LEU A 147 17.11 7.17 -0.48
CA LEU A 147 17.47 5.78 -0.19
C LEU A 147 17.85 5.01 -1.47
N ALA A 148 17.11 5.19 -2.56
CA ALA A 148 17.42 4.61 -3.86
C ALA A 148 18.74 5.16 -4.41
N ARG A 149 18.95 6.49 -4.35
CA ARG A 149 20.20 7.12 -4.80
C ARG A 149 21.40 6.68 -3.97
N LYS A 150 21.26 6.56 -2.64
CA LYS A 150 22.31 6.02 -1.76
C LYS A 150 22.62 4.55 -2.05
N LYS A 151 21.60 3.72 -2.29
CA LYS A 151 21.79 2.31 -2.70
C LYS A 151 22.46 2.21 -4.06
N GLU A 152 22.10 3.06 -5.02
CA GLU A 152 22.71 3.09 -6.33
C GLU A 152 24.16 3.59 -6.27
N GLU A 153 24.44 4.62 -5.48
CA GLU A 153 25.78 5.13 -5.23
C GLU A 153 26.65 4.09 -4.50
N GLU A 154 26.09 3.36 -3.53
CA GLU A 154 26.78 2.25 -2.87
C GLU A 154 27.05 1.09 -3.85
N ARG A 155 26.10 0.78 -4.74
CA ARG A 155 26.27 -0.22 -5.81
C ARG A 155 27.38 0.21 -6.77
N LYS A 156 27.37 1.47 -7.23
CA LYS A 156 28.42 2.06 -8.07
C LYS A 156 29.78 2.02 -7.37
N ARG A 157 29.84 2.39 -6.09
CA ARG A 157 31.06 2.36 -5.28
C ARG A 157 31.58 0.94 -5.07
N LYS A 158 30.71 -0.07 -4.93
CA LYS A 158 31.11 -1.49 -4.86
C LYS A 158 31.71 -1.97 -6.19
N VAL A 159 31.10 -1.60 -7.32
CA VAL A 159 31.62 -1.91 -8.65
C VAL A 159 32.95 -1.22 -8.91
N GLU A 160 33.07 0.07 -8.56
CA GLU A 160 34.31 0.84 -8.71
C GLU A 160 35.45 0.26 -7.86
N LYS A 161 35.17 -0.10 -6.59
CA LYS A 161 36.13 -0.78 -5.71
C LYS A 161 36.60 -2.11 -6.30
N SER A 162 35.69 -2.91 -6.85
CA SER A 162 36.05 -4.18 -7.50
C SER A 162 36.94 -3.96 -8.74
N GLN A 163 36.68 -2.92 -9.54
CA GLN A 163 37.51 -2.59 -10.69
C GLN A 163 38.87 -1.98 -10.32
N GLU A 164 38.94 -1.20 -9.24
CA GLU A 164 40.18 -0.62 -8.74
C GLU A 164 41.08 -1.67 -8.09
N GLU A 165 40.49 -2.64 -7.39
CA GLU A 165 41.18 -3.81 -6.84
C GLU A 165 41.76 -4.69 -7.96
N ALA A 166 40.96 -5.03 -8.97
CA ALA A 166 41.44 -5.76 -10.15
C ALA A 166 42.54 -5.00 -10.92
N ARG A 167 42.42 -3.66 -11.04
CA ARG A 167 43.48 -2.82 -11.64
C ARG A 167 44.75 -2.82 -10.79
N ARG A 168 44.63 -2.77 -9.46
CA ARG A 168 45.76 -2.79 -8.53
C ARG A 168 46.50 -4.12 -8.59
N GLU A 169 45.80 -5.24 -8.62
CA GLU A 169 46.40 -6.57 -8.79
C GLU A 169 47.14 -6.68 -10.13
N HIS A 170 46.55 -6.18 -11.21
CA HIS A 170 47.20 -6.18 -12.53
C HIS A 170 48.49 -5.33 -12.55
N ILE A 171 48.46 -4.13 -11.95
CA ILE A 171 49.65 -3.28 -11.83
C ILE A 171 50.72 -3.95 -10.96
N GLN A 172 50.33 -4.61 -9.87
CA GLN A 172 51.28 -5.32 -9.01
C GLN A 172 51.96 -6.48 -9.75
N ALA A 173 51.21 -7.26 -10.53
CA ALA A 173 51.76 -8.34 -11.35
C ALA A 173 52.76 -7.81 -12.39
N LEU A 174 52.44 -6.70 -13.09
CA LEU A 174 53.35 -6.06 -14.03
C LEU A 174 54.62 -5.53 -13.35
N VAL A 175 54.50 -4.98 -12.14
CA VAL A 175 55.65 -4.51 -11.34
C VAL A 175 56.53 -5.68 -10.91
N GLU A 176 55.93 -6.81 -10.53
CA GLU A 176 56.65 -8.00 -10.13
C GLU A 176 57.38 -8.66 -11.29
N GLU A 177 56.74 -8.75 -12.45
CA GLU A 177 57.37 -9.22 -13.69
C GLU A 177 58.51 -8.28 -14.12
N ALA A 178 58.34 -6.96 -14.03
CA ALA A 178 59.39 -5.98 -14.31
C ALA A 178 60.57 -6.07 -13.34
N LYS A 179 60.31 -6.42 -12.06
CA LYS A 179 61.36 -6.72 -11.07
C LYS A 179 62.13 -7.99 -11.43
N GLN A 180 61.44 -9.05 -11.85
CA GLN A 180 62.07 -10.32 -12.25
C GLN A 180 62.89 -10.19 -13.54
N ARG A 181 62.41 -9.42 -14.52
CA ARG A 181 63.15 -9.11 -15.76
C ARG A 181 64.32 -8.13 -15.57
N GLY A 182 64.58 -7.67 -14.34
CA GLY A 182 65.74 -6.82 -14.01
C GLY A 182 65.65 -5.36 -14.49
N ALA A 183 64.49 -4.91 -14.98
CA ALA A 183 64.28 -3.55 -15.47
C ALA A 183 63.67 -2.59 -14.42
N PHE A 184 63.44 -3.06 -13.19
CA PHE A 184 62.84 -2.26 -12.13
C PHE A 184 63.86 -1.34 -11.44
N ARG A 185 63.95 -0.09 -11.89
CA ARG A 185 64.73 0.96 -11.22
C ARG A 185 63.84 1.61 -10.16
N LYS A 186 64.16 1.44 -8.86
CA LYS A 186 63.50 2.20 -7.80
C LYS A 186 63.71 3.70 -8.06
N PRO A 187 62.67 4.54 -8.03
CA PRO A 187 62.84 5.98 -8.19
C PRO A 187 63.54 6.53 -6.93
N GLU A 188 64.84 6.75 -7.02
CA GLU A 188 65.58 7.55 -6.05
C GLU A 188 65.36 9.03 -6.37
N TYR A 189 64.71 9.73 -5.44
CA TYR A 189 64.55 11.17 -5.55
C TYR A 189 65.90 11.85 -5.31
N THR A 190 66.52 12.30 -6.39
CA THR A 190 67.70 13.16 -6.33
C THR A 190 67.22 14.62 -6.39
N PRO A 191 67.40 15.43 -5.33
CA PRO A 191 67.12 16.85 -5.41
C PRO A 191 68.07 17.50 -6.44
N LEU A 192 67.52 18.30 -7.34
CA LEU A 192 68.28 19.07 -8.34
C LEU A 192 69.16 20.12 -7.63
N GLN A 193 70.43 19.78 -7.37
CA GLN A 193 71.41 20.74 -6.87
C GLN A 193 71.88 21.62 -8.04
N ARG A 194 71.71 22.94 -7.89
CA ARG A 194 72.17 23.95 -8.84
C ARG A 194 73.55 24.44 -8.39
N GLU A 195 74.56 24.33 -9.25
CA GLU A 195 75.76 25.15 -9.14
C GLU A 195 75.70 26.22 -10.23
N ASN A 196 75.53 27.48 -9.79
CA ASN A 196 75.77 28.71 -10.55
C ASN A 196 74.97 28.93 -11.85
N GLY A 197 73.74 29.44 -11.70
CA GLY A 197 73.12 30.41 -12.62
C GLY A 197 72.78 30.01 -14.07
N GLN A 198 73.03 28.78 -14.52
CA GLN A 198 72.72 28.38 -15.90
C GLN A 198 71.24 27.96 -16.09
N LEU A 199 70.64 28.43 -17.18
CA LEU A 199 69.30 28.04 -17.62
C LEU A 199 69.28 26.56 -18.06
N ILE A 200 68.37 25.78 -17.48
CA ILE A 200 68.15 24.37 -17.86
C ILE A 200 67.32 24.34 -19.15
N ALA A 201 67.97 24.06 -20.28
CA ALA A 201 67.28 23.81 -21.55
C ALA A 201 66.90 22.33 -21.66
N LEU A 202 65.66 21.99 -21.26
CA LEU A 202 65.09 20.64 -21.42
C LEU A 202 64.74 20.39 -22.90
N SER A 203 65.66 19.77 -23.64
CA SER A 203 65.42 19.36 -25.02
C SER A 203 64.86 17.93 -25.06
N PHE A 204 63.53 17.82 -25.18
CA PHE A 204 62.84 16.54 -25.41
C PHE A 204 62.81 16.20 -26.91
N THR A 205 63.94 15.76 -27.47
CA THR A 205 63.97 15.18 -28.81
C THR A 205 63.83 13.66 -28.73
N LYS A 206 62.59 13.18 -28.90
CA LYS A 206 62.30 11.76 -29.11
C LYS A 206 62.88 11.37 -30.47
N GLN A 207 63.92 10.53 -30.49
CA GLN A 207 64.46 10.01 -31.76
C GLN A 207 63.35 9.26 -32.51
N HIS A 208 62.95 9.85 -33.64
CA HIS A 208 61.99 9.27 -34.56
C HIS A 208 62.71 8.18 -35.35
N LYS A 209 62.56 6.93 -34.92
CA LYS A 209 62.98 5.79 -35.75
C LYS A 209 61.90 5.61 -36.83
N GLU A 210 62.20 6.08 -38.04
CA GLU A 210 61.38 5.81 -39.21
C GLU A 210 61.24 4.29 -39.40
N SER A 211 60.01 3.80 -39.28
CA SER A 211 59.62 2.50 -39.83
C SER A 211 58.14 2.55 -40.18
N ARG A 212 57.91 2.54 -41.50
CA ARG A 212 56.76 2.08 -42.29
C ARG A 212 55.37 2.52 -41.82
N ASP A 213 54.78 3.40 -42.64
CA ASP A 213 53.34 3.66 -42.84
C ASP A 213 52.44 3.34 -41.65
N LYS A 214 52.41 4.25 -40.67
CA LYS A 214 51.34 4.27 -39.69
C LYS A 214 50.08 4.79 -40.36
N ILE A 215 49.27 3.87 -40.85
CA ILE A 215 47.89 4.17 -41.19
C ILE A 215 47.18 4.56 -39.88
N ASN A 216 46.59 5.76 -39.83
CA ASN A 216 45.79 6.21 -38.70
C ASN A 216 44.62 5.21 -38.48
N ALA A 217 44.67 4.45 -37.39
CA ALA A 217 43.62 3.49 -37.04
C ALA A 217 42.23 4.13 -36.96
N LEU A 218 42.16 5.42 -36.62
CA LEU A 218 40.93 6.21 -36.61
C LEU A 218 40.40 6.51 -38.02
N GLU A 219 41.28 6.66 -39.01
CA GLU A 219 40.92 6.98 -40.40
C GLU A 219 40.52 5.74 -41.20
N GLN A 220 41.08 4.57 -40.85
CA GLN A 220 40.58 3.27 -41.33
C GLN A 220 39.18 2.95 -40.78
N LEU A 221 38.91 3.26 -39.50
CA LEU A 221 37.57 3.14 -38.90
C LEU A 221 36.56 4.08 -39.58
N TYR A 222 36.96 5.32 -39.88
CA TYR A 222 36.09 6.28 -40.57
C TYR A 222 35.78 5.85 -42.02
N LYS A 223 36.74 5.24 -42.74
CA LYS A 223 36.53 4.69 -44.09
C LYS A 223 35.69 3.41 -44.10
N GLN A 224 35.81 2.54 -43.08
CA GLN A 224 34.94 1.37 -42.91
C GLN A 224 33.49 1.74 -42.63
N MET A 225 33.24 2.79 -41.84
CA MET A 225 31.88 3.29 -41.56
C MET A 225 31.25 4.00 -42.77
N LYS A 226 32.06 4.51 -43.71
CA LYS A 226 31.59 5.23 -44.91
C LYS A 226 31.17 4.29 -46.05
N HIS A 227 31.79 3.12 -46.17
CA HIS A 227 31.41 2.11 -47.18
C HIS A 227 30.13 1.32 -46.87
N GLY A 228 29.46 1.59 -45.73
CA GLY A 228 28.19 0.97 -45.36
C GLY A 228 26.94 1.79 -45.66
N ARG A 229 27.02 2.93 -46.38
CA ARG A 229 25.91 3.90 -46.47
C ARG A 229 25.48 4.35 -47.87
N GLU A 230 25.79 3.59 -48.92
CA GLU A 230 25.19 3.79 -50.24
C GLU A 230 24.84 2.44 -50.88
N GLY A 231 23.54 2.12 -50.92
CA GLY A 231 22.99 0.93 -51.60
C GLY A 231 21.81 0.30 -50.84
N ASN A 232 20.57 0.69 -51.19
CA ASN A 232 19.32 0.24 -50.60
C ASN A 232 18.79 -1.06 -51.26
N SER A 233 18.49 -2.11 -50.47
CA SER A 233 17.15 -2.72 -50.30
C SER A 233 17.24 -4.18 -49.82
N ASP A 234 16.49 -4.47 -48.76
CA ASP A 234 15.91 -5.78 -48.41
C ASP A 234 16.86 -6.87 -47.85
N ARG A 235 16.90 -7.00 -46.51
CA ARG A 235 17.01 -8.26 -45.71
C ARG A 235 17.25 -7.99 -44.22
N GLN A 236 16.70 -8.87 -43.39
CA GLN A 236 16.65 -8.87 -41.92
C GLN A 236 18.01 -8.63 -41.21
N PRO A 237 18.03 -8.10 -39.96
CA PRO A 237 19.26 -7.76 -39.27
C PRO A 237 19.99 -9.00 -38.73
N GLU A 238 21.15 -9.34 -39.31
CA GLU A 238 22.09 -10.28 -38.72
C GLU A 238 22.77 -9.67 -37.48
N LYS A 239 22.77 -10.44 -36.38
CA LYS A 239 23.33 -10.06 -35.09
C LYS A 239 24.86 -9.99 -35.17
N ARG A 240 25.42 -8.89 -34.64
CA ARG A 240 26.84 -8.73 -34.31
C ARG A 240 27.32 -9.98 -33.56
N LYS A 241 28.39 -10.63 -34.04
CA LYS A 241 29.01 -11.76 -33.33
C LYS A 241 29.67 -11.22 -32.05
N LEU A 242 28.93 -11.31 -30.95
CA LEU A 242 29.39 -10.99 -29.60
C LEU A 242 30.54 -11.92 -29.23
N SER A 243 31.54 -11.39 -28.54
CA SER A 243 32.61 -12.21 -27.97
C SER A 243 32.03 -13.20 -26.96
N ALA A 244 32.62 -14.39 -26.82
CA ALA A 244 32.10 -15.49 -26.00
C ALA A 244 31.84 -15.09 -24.53
N MET A 245 32.54 -14.09 -24.01
CA MET A 245 32.33 -13.56 -22.66
C MET A 245 31.15 -12.57 -22.57
N GLU A 246 30.89 -11.83 -23.64
CA GLU A 246 29.81 -10.84 -23.74
C GLU A 246 28.45 -11.52 -23.93
N ALA A 247 28.43 -12.67 -24.64
CA ALA A 247 27.23 -13.51 -24.76
C ALA A 247 26.77 -14.09 -23.42
N LEU A 248 27.70 -14.53 -22.56
CA LEU A 248 27.39 -15.10 -21.25
C LEU A 248 26.88 -14.05 -20.25
N ALA A 249 27.40 -12.82 -20.32
CA ALA A 249 26.95 -11.72 -19.46
C ALA A 249 25.52 -11.27 -19.81
N VAL A 250 25.23 -11.11 -21.10
CA VAL A 250 23.89 -10.73 -21.57
C VAL A 250 22.86 -11.82 -21.27
N GLU A 251 23.24 -13.10 -21.36
CA GLU A 251 22.35 -14.22 -21.04
C GLU A 251 22.06 -14.34 -19.52
N ALA A 252 23.04 -14.00 -18.68
CA ALA A 252 22.85 -13.90 -17.23
C ALA A 252 21.94 -12.72 -16.83
N GLU A 253 22.13 -11.55 -17.44
CA GLU A 253 21.28 -10.37 -17.21
C GLU A 253 19.85 -10.60 -17.68
N HIS A 254 19.65 -11.27 -18.83
CA HIS A 254 18.32 -11.58 -19.34
C HIS A 254 17.62 -12.67 -18.50
N ARG A 255 18.38 -13.54 -17.83
CA ARG A 255 17.86 -14.55 -16.88
C ARG A 255 17.48 -13.92 -15.53
N GLU A 256 18.25 -12.95 -15.04
CA GLU A 256 17.87 -12.15 -13.86
C GLU A 256 16.64 -11.29 -14.14
N GLN A 257 16.55 -10.64 -15.31
CA GLN A 257 15.37 -9.84 -15.69
C GLN A 257 14.11 -10.70 -15.84
N ARG A 258 14.22 -11.94 -16.35
CA ARG A 258 13.10 -12.90 -16.41
C ARG A 258 12.66 -13.38 -15.03
N ALA A 259 13.60 -13.53 -14.10
CA ALA A 259 13.30 -13.89 -12.71
C ALA A 259 12.68 -12.71 -11.93
N ALA A 260 13.04 -11.47 -12.29
CA ALA A 260 12.54 -10.25 -11.65
C ALA A 260 11.15 -9.81 -12.14
N LEU A 261 10.77 -10.14 -13.38
CA LEU A 261 9.53 -9.62 -14.00
C LEU A 261 8.27 -10.46 -13.80
N GLY A 262 8.32 -11.60 -13.11
CA GLY A 262 7.14 -12.29 -12.56
C GLY A 262 5.84 -12.20 -13.38
N GLU A 263 5.88 -12.56 -14.67
CA GLU A 263 4.66 -12.63 -15.50
C GLU A 263 4.27 -14.08 -15.77
N SER A 264 3.08 -14.40 -15.26
CA SER A 264 2.29 -15.59 -15.53
C SER A 264 1.44 -15.43 -16.81
N SER A 265 1.50 -16.41 -17.71
CA SER A 265 0.37 -16.85 -18.56
C SER A 265 0.77 -18.14 -19.31
N ASP A 266 -0.07 -19.12 -19.58
CA ASP A 266 -1.22 -19.73 -18.90
C ASP A 266 -1.43 -21.12 -19.56
N SER A 267 -2.06 -22.04 -18.83
CA SER A 267 -2.88 -23.20 -19.26
C SER A 267 -2.30 -24.57 -19.69
N PHE A 268 -2.80 -25.61 -18.98
CA PHE A 268 -3.17 -27.00 -19.37
C PHE A 268 -2.02 -28.03 -19.62
N GLU A 269 -1.91 -29.24 -19.05
CA GLU A 269 -2.83 -30.27 -18.52
C GLU A 269 -2.20 -31.19 -17.43
N GLN A 270 -3.10 -31.84 -16.67
CA GLN A 270 -3.08 -33.20 -16.11
C GLN A 270 -2.14 -33.66 -14.96
N SER A 271 -2.83 -33.93 -13.83
CA SER A 271 -2.92 -35.23 -13.13
C SER A 271 -1.98 -35.54 -11.96
N HIS A 272 -2.65 -35.88 -10.86
CA HIS A 272 -2.40 -36.97 -9.89
C HIS A 272 -1.03 -37.16 -9.21
N ALA A 273 -1.15 -37.36 -7.89
CA ALA A 273 -0.44 -38.33 -7.04
C ALA A 273 0.73 -37.85 -6.16
N LEU A 274 0.44 -37.93 -4.86
CA LEU A 274 1.24 -38.58 -3.80
C LEU A 274 2.55 -37.92 -3.31
N SER A 275 2.46 -37.55 -2.02
CA SER A 275 3.30 -38.06 -0.93
C SER A 275 4.78 -37.62 -0.82
N SER A 276 5.00 -37.01 0.36
CA SER A 276 6.11 -37.28 1.28
C SER A 276 7.43 -36.52 1.17
N SER A 277 7.69 -35.88 2.33
CA SER A 277 8.98 -35.86 3.05
C SER A 277 10.02 -34.82 2.64
N LYS A 278 10.14 -33.78 3.46
CA LYS A 278 11.25 -33.73 4.45
C LYS A 278 11.10 -32.59 5.46
N ARG A 279 11.05 -32.99 6.73
CA ARG A 279 11.43 -32.19 7.90
C ARG A 279 12.95 -31.92 7.89
N ARG A 280 13.35 -30.76 8.43
CA ARG A 280 14.59 -30.37 9.17
C ARG A 280 14.51 -28.84 9.32
N ASN A 281 14.72 -28.13 10.44
CA ASN A 281 15.29 -28.36 11.77
C ASN A 281 14.68 -27.30 12.74
N MET A 282 14.36 -27.65 13.99
CA MET A 282 15.12 -27.32 15.23
C MET A 282 15.21 -25.80 15.50
N ALA A 283 14.33 -25.20 16.30
CA ALA A 283 14.41 -25.09 17.76
C ALA A 283 15.73 -24.50 18.29
N GLN A 284 15.68 -23.23 18.72
CA GLN A 284 16.36 -22.77 19.92
C GLN A 284 15.58 -21.62 20.57
N LYS A 285 15.68 -21.62 21.89
CA LYS A 285 14.76 -21.14 22.91
C LYS A 285 15.32 -19.87 23.53
N GLY A 286 14.44 -19.00 24.05
CA GLY A 286 14.83 -17.85 24.86
C GLY A 286 13.63 -17.37 25.66
N ASP A 287 13.33 -18.07 26.75
CA ASP A 287 12.40 -17.66 27.80
C ASP A 287 13.00 -16.50 28.60
N THR A 288 12.22 -15.44 28.85
CA THR A 288 12.33 -14.68 30.11
C THR A 288 10.92 -14.31 30.57
N GLU A 289 10.52 -14.93 31.67
CA GLU A 289 9.22 -14.82 32.32
C GLU A 289 9.08 -13.50 33.09
N GLY A 290 7.84 -13.01 33.18
CA GLY A 290 7.38 -12.01 34.14
C GLY A 290 5.92 -12.30 34.48
N ALA A 291 5.67 -12.69 35.73
CA ALA A 291 4.46 -13.32 36.24
C ALA A 291 3.28 -12.36 36.56
N CYS A 292 2.11 -12.98 36.84
CA CYS A 292 0.80 -12.48 37.34
C CYS A 292 -0.18 -12.00 36.23
N ASP A 293 -1.49 -12.25 36.19
CA ASP A 293 -2.46 -12.92 37.06
C ASP A 293 -3.79 -13.14 36.27
N SER A 294 -4.55 -14.17 36.62
CA SER A 294 -5.98 -14.45 36.29
C SER A 294 -6.44 -14.92 34.87
N SER A 295 -6.71 -16.23 34.78
CA SER A 295 -7.96 -16.83 34.24
C SER A 295 -8.45 -16.56 32.81
N HIS A 296 -7.61 -16.61 31.77
CA HIS A 296 -8.11 -16.59 30.38
C HIS A 296 -8.27 -18.02 29.80
N LEU A 297 -9.43 -18.64 30.05
CA LEU A 297 -9.83 -19.85 29.31
C LEU A 297 -10.11 -19.45 27.86
N THR A 298 -9.21 -19.78 26.94
CA THR A 298 -9.42 -19.59 25.50
C THR A 298 -9.99 -20.87 24.89
N PRO A 299 -11.08 -20.80 24.11
CA PRO A 299 -11.68 -21.98 23.51
C PRO A 299 -10.79 -22.49 22.37
N PRO A 300 -10.81 -23.80 22.06
CA PRO A 300 -10.09 -24.35 20.92
C PRO A 300 -10.48 -23.66 19.61
N PRO A 301 -9.54 -23.49 18.67
CA PRO A 301 -9.81 -22.83 17.39
C PRO A 301 -10.93 -23.54 16.63
N HIS A 302 -11.99 -22.79 16.30
CA HIS A 302 -13.14 -23.31 15.56
C HIS A 302 -12.83 -23.39 14.05
N LYS A 303 -13.26 -24.46 13.37
CA LYS A 303 -13.04 -24.68 11.92
C LYS A 303 -13.55 -23.54 11.02
N HIS A 304 -14.50 -22.76 11.52
CA HIS A 304 -15.13 -21.63 10.83
C HIS A 304 -14.96 -20.31 11.58
N ALA A 305 -13.84 -20.13 12.29
CA ALA A 305 -13.53 -18.89 13.00
C ALA A 305 -13.35 -17.69 12.06
N GLY A 306 -12.82 -17.92 10.85
CA GLY A 306 -12.65 -16.91 9.79
C GLY A 306 -13.71 -16.95 8.70
N ALA A 307 -14.94 -17.37 9.03
CA ALA A 307 -16.03 -17.45 8.07
C ALA A 307 -17.02 -16.30 8.25
N ASP A 308 -17.39 -15.64 7.16
CA ASP A 308 -18.13 -14.37 7.17
C ASP A 308 -19.66 -14.52 7.40
N TRP A 309 -20.20 -15.73 7.29
CA TRP A 309 -21.62 -15.97 7.54
C TRP A 309 -21.90 -16.08 9.04
N TRP A 310 -22.92 -15.37 9.52
CA TRP A 310 -23.26 -15.31 10.94
C TRP A 310 -24.65 -15.85 11.28
N ILE A 311 -25.51 -16.07 10.28
CA ILE A 311 -26.87 -16.60 10.51
C ILE A 311 -26.79 -18.00 11.13
N ARG A 312 -27.60 -18.23 12.17
CA ARG A 312 -27.83 -19.54 12.77
C ARG A 312 -29.32 -19.74 13.08
N PRO A 313 -29.81 -20.98 13.10
CA PRO A 313 -31.17 -21.24 13.56
C PRO A 313 -31.33 -20.89 15.05
N GLY A 314 -32.52 -20.44 15.45
CA GLY A 314 -32.86 -20.15 16.85
C GLY A 314 -32.43 -18.77 17.35
N ILE A 315 -31.92 -17.90 16.49
CA ILE A 315 -31.63 -16.50 16.84
C ILE A 315 -32.78 -15.56 16.44
N VAL A 316 -32.90 -14.44 17.15
CA VAL A 316 -33.85 -13.37 16.84
C VAL A 316 -33.12 -12.28 16.06
N VAL A 317 -33.58 -11.98 14.86
CA VAL A 317 -33.02 -10.93 14.01
C VAL A 317 -34.09 -9.93 13.62
N LYS A 318 -33.64 -8.77 13.16
CA LYS A 318 -34.51 -7.71 12.67
C LYS A 318 -34.40 -7.61 11.16
N ALA A 319 -35.53 -7.62 10.46
CA ALA A 319 -35.57 -7.51 9.02
C ALA A 319 -35.44 -6.04 8.59
N MET A 320 -34.48 -5.75 7.70
CA MET A 320 -34.16 -4.39 7.24
C MET A 320 -34.51 -4.15 5.77
N HIS A 321 -35.30 -5.05 5.17
CA HIS A 321 -35.72 -4.92 3.78
C HIS A 321 -36.87 -3.92 3.62
N LYS A 322 -36.64 -2.80 2.93
CA LYS A 322 -37.60 -1.67 2.83
C LYS A 322 -38.76 -1.90 1.86
N THR A 323 -38.55 -2.71 0.83
CA THR A 323 -39.51 -2.88 -0.29
C THR A 323 -40.28 -4.20 -0.25
N LEU A 324 -40.01 -5.07 0.73
CA LEU A 324 -40.64 -6.39 0.80
C LEU A 324 -42.01 -6.23 1.50
N GLY A 325 -43.06 -6.72 0.85
CA GLY A 325 -44.43 -6.63 1.38
C GLY A 325 -44.84 -5.18 1.67
N GLU A 326 -44.54 -4.25 0.75
CA GLU A 326 -44.84 -2.80 0.90
C GLU A 326 -44.21 -2.14 2.16
N GLY A 327 -43.17 -2.78 2.73
CA GLY A 327 -42.49 -2.29 3.93
C GLY A 327 -43.15 -2.72 5.25
N GLN A 328 -44.16 -3.60 5.21
CA GLN A 328 -44.83 -4.12 6.40
C GLN A 328 -43.86 -4.82 7.36
N TYR A 329 -42.83 -5.47 6.82
CA TYR A 329 -41.84 -6.23 7.61
C TYR A 329 -40.58 -5.43 7.94
N TYR A 330 -40.50 -4.16 7.54
CA TYR A 330 -39.32 -3.33 7.80
C TYR A 330 -39.20 -3.00 9.29
N LYS A 331 -38.01 -3.26 9.86
CA LYS A 331 -37.68 -3.13 11.29
C LYS A 331 -38.45 -4.06 12.24
N GLN A 332 -39.22 -5.00 11.70
CA GLN A 332 -39.87 -6.02 12.51
C GLN A 332 -38.89 -7.15 12.89
N LYS A 333 -39.20 -7.82 14.00
CA LYS A 333 -38.38 -8.91 14.54
C LYS A 333 -38.91 -10.26 14.08
N GLY A 334 -38.01 -11.12 13.65
CA GLY A 334 -38.29 -12.49 13.25
C GLY A 334 -37.33 -13.47 13.92
N VAL A 335 -37.75 -14.72 13.98
CA VAL A 335 -36.96 -15.85 14.47
C VAL A 335 -36.45 -16.64 13.27
N VAL A 336 -35.15 -16.95 13.24
CA VAL A 336 -34.58 -17.80 12.19
C VAL A 336 -34.98 -19.26 12.48
N LYS A 337 -35.83 -19.85 11.64
CA LYS A 337 -36.19 -21.28 11.73
C LYS A 337 -35.11 -22.17 11.14
N SER A 338 -34.67 -21.86 9.93
CA SER A 338 -33.67 -22.64 9.20
C SER A 338 -32.80 -21.71 8.36
N VAL A 339 -31.61 -22.18 8.03
CA VAL A 339 -30.67 -21.48 7.14
C VAL A 339 -30.63 -22.25 5.84
N ASP A 340 -30.86 -21.55 4.72
CA ASP A 340 -30.76 -22.12 3.38
C ASP A 340 -29.40 -21.73 2.78
N GLY A 341 -28.55 -22.72 2.54
CA GLY A 341 -27.16 -22.52 2.14
C GLY A 341 -26.29 -21.95 3.26
N ARG A 342 -25.67 -20.80 3.03
CA ARG A 342 -24.75 -20.14 3.99
C ARG A 342 -25.18 -18.73 4.40
N TYR A 343 -25.86 -18.01 3.51
CA TYR A 343 -26.17 -16.58 3.66
C TYR A 343 -27.66 -16.28 3.73
N SER A 344 -28.54 -17.23 3.41
CA SER A 344 -29.99 -17.00 3.43
C SER A 344 -30.64 -17.60 4.68
N ALA A 345 -31.45 -16.82 5.39
CA ALA A 345 -32.28 -17.24 6.51
C ALA A 345 -33.73 -17.42 6.08
N VAL A 346 -34.38 -18.48 6.58
CA VAL A 346 -35.83 -18.60 6.61
C VAL A 346 -36.32 -18.12 7.97
N LEU A 347 -37.02 -17.00 7.96
CA LEU A 347 -37.48 -16.25 9.12
C LEU A 347 -38.96 -16.46 9.33
N GLU A 348 -39.37 -16.68 10.57
CA GLU A 348 -40.76 -16.55 10.99
C GLU A 348 -40.92 -15.22 11.74
N MET A 349 -41.73 -14.31 11.20
CA MET A 349 -41.98 -13.01 11.82
C MET A 349 -42.77 -13.18 13.11
N LEU A 350 -42.36 -12.49 14.18
CA LEU A 350 -43.10 -12.51 15.45
C LEU A 350 -44.44 -11.79 15.32
N GLU A 351 -44.50 -10.77 14.47
CA GLU A 351 -45.71 -10.03 14.12
C GLU A 351 -46.28 -10.62 12.82
N GLY A 352 -47.46 -11.22 12.89
CA GLY A 352 -48.18 -11.77 11.73
C GLY A 352 -47.79 -13.19 11.29
N GLY A 353 -46.76 -13.81 11.87
CA GLY A 353 -46.41 -15.22 11.62
C GLY A 353 -45.97 -15.55 10.18
N ALA A 354 -45.74 -14.52 9.36
CA ALA A 354 -45.31 -14.69 7.98
C ALA A 354 -43.91 -15.33 7.92
N ILE A 355 -43.71 -16.23 6.96
CA ILE A 355 -42.42 -16.87 6.72
C ILE A 355 -41.73 -16.18 5.54
N LEU A 356 -40.54 -15.64 5.77
CA LEU A 356 -39.78 -14.87 4.79
C LEU A 356 -38.40 -15.49 4.59
N LYS A 357 -37.95 -15.56 3.33
CA LYS A 357 -36.57 -15.93 3.00
C LYS A 357 -35.78 -14.66 2.70
N LEU A 358 -34.77 -14.35 3.51
CA LEU A 358 -33.94 -13.15 3.36
C LEU A 358 -32.46 -13.48 3.48
N ASP A 359 -31.63 -12.74 2.74
CA ASP A 359 -30.18 -12.81 2.87
C ASP A 359 -29.68 -12.07 4.13
N GLN A 360 -28.50 -12.43 4.63
CA GLN A 360 -27.87 -11.82 5.80
C GLN A 360 -27.68 -10.31 5.67
N GLU A 361 -27.51 -9.80 4.44
CA GLU A 361 -27.37 -8.35 4.17
C GLU A 361 -28.61 -7.55 4.59
N TYR A 362 -29.78 -8.19 4.57
CA TYR A 362 -31.06 -7.58 4.95
C TYR A 362 -31.48 -7.91 6.38
N LEU A 363 -30.57 -8.46 7.19
CA LEU A 363 -30.81 -8.85 8.57
C LEU A 363 -29.84 -8.15 9.52
N GLU A 364 -30.36 -7.76 10.68
CA GLU A 364 -29.60 -7.11 11.74
C GLU A 364 -29.66 -7.97 13.00
N THR A 365 -28.54 -8.14 13.70
CA THR A 365 -28.51 -8.83 14.99
C THR A 365 -29.28 -8.03 16.04
N VAL A 366 -29.98 -8.73 16.94
CA VAL A 366 -30.72 -8.08 18.03
C VAL A 366 -30.01 -8.36 19.34
N ILE A 367 -29.62 -7.32 20.07
CA ILE A 367 -29.05 -7.45 21.41
C ILE A 367 -30.20 -7.57 22.43
N PRO A 368 -30.22 -8.61 23.29
CA PRO A 368 -31.22 -8.70 24.36
C PRO A 368 -30.94 -7.68 25.48
N PRO A 369 -31.91 -7.44 26.38
CA PRO A 369 -31.64 -6.71 27.61
C PRO A 369 -30.62 -7.44 28.49
N ILE A 370 -29.99 -6.70 29.41
CA ILE A 370 -29.06 -7.24 30.41
C ILE A 370 -29.72 -8.41 31.17
N GLY A 371 -28.99 -9.50 31.34
CA GLY A 371 -29.46 -10.78 31.88
C GLY A 371 -30.15 -11.69 30.86
N GLY A 372 -30.40 -11.20 29.64
CA GLY A 372 -31.04 -11.94 28.55
C GLY A 372 -30.12 -12.98 27.92
N ARG A 373 -30.74 -14.01 27.30
CA ARG A 373 -30.02 -15.10 26.64
C ARG A 373 -29.47 -14.64 25.29
N ILE A 374 -28.20 -14.95 25.08
CA ILE A 374 -27.46 -14.63 23.86
C ILE A 374 -26.86 -15.89 23.23
N CYS A 375 -26.52 -15.74 21.97
CA CYS A 375 -25.75 -16.65 21.16
C CYS A 375 -24.61 -15.86 20.51
N VAL A 376 -23.40 -16.39 20.56
CA VAL A 376 -22.26 -15.85 19.82
C VAL A 376 -22.28 -16.41 18.39
N VAL A 377 -22.40 -15.52 17.41
CA VAL A 377 -22.54 -15.88 15.99
C VAL A 377 -21.22 -15.81 15.21
N LEU A 378 -20.28 -14.98 15.65
CA LEU A 378 -18.99 -14.73 14.99
C LEU A 378 -17.82 -14.83 15.98
N GLY A 379 -16.61 -14.99 15.43
CA GLY A 379 -15.36 -15.01 16.20
C GLY A 379 -15.02 -16.33 16.88
N MET A 380 -14.09 -16.26 17.84
CA MET A 380 -13.51 -17.44 18.53
C MET A 380 -14.55 -18.21 19.35
N TRP A 381 -15.51 -17.50 19.92
CA TRP A 381 -16.57 -18.05 20.76
C TRP A 381 -17.81 -18.45 19.95
N ARG A 382 -17.72 -18.50 18.62
CA ARG A 382 -18.83 -18.87 17.73
C ARG A 382 -19.51 -20.17 18.18
N GLY A 383 -20.84 -20.11 18.26
CA GLY A 383 -21.69 -21.23 18.64
C GLY A 383 -21.87 -21.43 20.13
N HIS A 384 -21.24 -20.60 20.97
CA HIS A 384 -21.50 -20.58 22.40
C HIS A 384 -22.76 -19.77 22.72
N GLU A 385 -23.44 -20.17 23.78
CA GLU A 385 -24.61 -19.52 24.33
C GLU A 385 -24.31 -19.07 25.75
N GLY A 386 -25.03 -18.05 26.18
CA GLY A 386 -24.80 -17.46 27.48
C GLY A 386 -25.81 -16.39 27.84
N ARG A 387 -25.42 -15.55 28.81
CA ARG A 387 -26.18 -14.40 29.26
C ARG A 387 -25.36 -13.13 29.12
N LEU A 388 -26.03 -12.06 28.72
CA LEU A 388 -25.44 -10.72 28.66
C LEU A 388 -25.36 -10.14 30.08
N GLU A 389 -24.18 -9.70 30.53
CA GLU A 389 -24.02 -9.07 31.85
C GLU A 389 -23.96 -7.55 31.74
N ARG A 390 -23.13 -7.02 30.83
CA ARG A 390 -22.93 -5.59 30.66
C ARG A 390 -22.69 -5.22 29.20
N LEU A 391 -23.09 -4.02 28.84
CA LEU A 391 -22.81 -3.39 27.55
C LEU A 391 -21.94 -2.18 27.81
N ASP A 392 -20.84 -2.07 27.08
CA ASP A 392 -19.98 -0.90 27.02
C ASP A 392 -20.24 -0.18 25.69
N ILE A 393 -20.76 1.04 25.78
CA ILE A 393 -21.16 1.85 24.62
C ILE A 393 -19.94 2.51 23.99
N ASP A 394 -18.90 2.80 24.77
CA ASP A 394 -17.73 3.55 24.31
C ASP A 394 -16.84 2.67 23.43
N SER A 395 -16.73 1.39 23.77
CA SER A 395 -15.95 0.39 23.01
C SER A 395 -16.80 -0.48 22.07
N TYR A 396 -18.12 -0.24 22.00
CA TYR A 396 -19.07 -1.10 21.26
C TYR A 396 -18.92 -2.59 21.58
N SER A 397 -18.64 -2.90 22.85
CA SER A 397 -18.33 -4.25 23.32
C SER A 397 -19.21 -4.67 24.49
N ALA A 398 -19.36 -5.98 24.68
CA ALA A 398 -20.22 -6.57 25.68
C ALA A 398 -19.45 -7.56 26.55
N LYS A 399 -19.79 -7.58 27.84
CA LYS A 399 -19.39 -8.62 28.78
C LYS A 399 -20.50 -9.65 28.88
N VAL A 400 -20.16 -10.91 28.60
CA VAL A 400 -21.11 -12.02 28.58
C VAL A 400 -20.58 -13.18 29.41
N THR A 401 -21.48 -13.95 29.99
CA THR A 401 -21.13 -15.20 30.68
C THR A 401 -21.69 -16.36 29.88
N LEU A 402 -20.80 -17.16 29.30
CA LEU A 402 -21.13 -18.30 28.46
C LEU A 402 -21.40 -19.52 29.33
N ASP A 403 -22.56 -20.15 29.19
CA ASP A 403 -23.00 -21.31 30.00
C ASP A 403 -23.12 -22.60 29.17
N SER A 404 -23.15 -22.49 27.84
CA SER A 404 -23.32 -23.62 26.93
C SER A 404 -22.56 -23.41 25.62
N GLY A 405 -22.20 -24.49 24.94
CA GLY A 405 -21.52 -24.42 23.65
C GLY A 405 -20.57 -25.59 23.38
N PRO A 406 -19.81 -25.53 22.27
CA PRO A 406 -18.82 -26.54 21.90
C PRO A 406 -17.78 -26.82 23.00
N LEU A 407 -17.37 -25.79 23.76
CA LEU A 407 -16.38 -25.93 24.84
C LEU A 407 -16.91 -26.80 26.00
N PHE A 408 -18.18 -26.62 26.39
CA PHE A 408 -18.82 -27.37 27.49
C PHE A 408 -19.12 -28.84 27.15
N LYS A 409 -18.95 -29.25 25.88
CA LYS A 409 -19.03 -30.66 25.46
C LYS A 409 -17.75 -31.45 25.81
N LEU A 410 -16.64 -30.77 26.08
CA LEU A 410 -15.40 -31.39 26.54
C LEU A 410 -15.53 -31.76 28.03
N GLN A 411 -15.15 -32.99 28.40
CA GLN A 411 -15.33 -33.54 29.75
C GLN A 411 -14.73 -32.67 30.87
N GLN A 412 -13.70 -31.87 30.58
CA GLN A 412 -13.02 -30.99 31.54
C GLN A 412 -13.86 -29.78 31.98
N TYR A 413 -14.90 -29.38 31.23
CA TYR A 413 -15.69 -28.16 31.49
C TYR A 413 -17.18 -28.44 31.76
N LYS A 414 -17.56 -29.70 31.88
CA LYS A 414 -18.96 -30.15 32.01
C LYS A 414 -19.66 -29.61 33.28
N ASN A 415 -18.89 -29.22 34.29
CA ASN A 415 -19.35 -28.72 35.59
C ASN A 415 -18.97 -27.25 35.86
N ALA A 416 -18.42 -26.53 34.89
CA ALA A 416 -18.04 -25.13 35.09
C ALA A 416 -19.29 -24.23 35.08
N SER A 417 -19.45 -23.36 36.08
CA SER A 417 -20.62 -22.51 36.32
C SER A 417 -20.76 -21.31 35.35
N GLY A 418 -20.20 -21.43 34.15
CA GLY A 418 -20.14 -20.39 33.13
C GLY A 418 -18.80 -19.68 33.07
N VAL A 419 -18.36 -19.35 31.85
CA VAL A 419 -17.10 -18.66 31.57
C VAL A 419 -17.40 -17.19 31.24
N PRO A 420 -16.93 -16.23 32.05
CA PRO A 420 -17.07 -14.82 31.71
C PRO A 420 -16.11 -14.46 30.56
N VAL A 421 -16.64 -13.79 29.55
CA VAL A 421 -15.90 -13.29 28.39
C VAL A 421 -16.17 -11.79 28.27
N GLU A 422 -15.09 -11.01 28.26
CA GLU A 422 -15.14 -9.56 28.11
C GLU A 422 -14.73 -9.13 26.69
N GLY A 423 -15.18 -7.95 26.27
CA GLY A 423 -14.75 -7.33 25.01
C GLY A 423 -15.34 -7.94 23.75
N LEU A 424 -16.49 -8.61 23.81
CA LEU A 424 -17.13 -9.14 22.60
C LEU A 424 -17.86 -8.03 21.84
N PRO A 425 -17.57 -7.80 20.53
CA PRO A 425 -18.29 -6.83 19.71
C PRO A 425 -19.79 -7.15 19.61
N TYR A 426 -20.61 -6.11 19.46
CA TYR A 426 -22.06 -6.25 19.31
C TYR A 426 -22.48 -7.12 18.12
N GLU A 427 -21.73 -7.04 17.02
CA GLU A 427 -21.96 -7.83 15.81
C GLU A 427 -21.80 -9.34 16.04
N HIS A 428 -20.98 -9.72 17.03
CA HIS A 428 -20.74 -11.12 17.35
C HIS A 428 -21.83 -11.73 18.21
N ILE A 429 -22.76 -10.93 18.74
CA ILE A 429 -23.75 -11.36 19.70
C ILE A 429 -25.15 -11.19 19.11
N CYS A 430 -25.97 -12.23 19.24
CA CYS A 430 -27.36 -12.18 18.84
C CYS A 430 -28.26 -12.77 19.95
N LYS A 431 -29.45 -12.20 20.10
CA LYS A 431 -30.46 -12.69 21.03
C LYS A 431 -30.89 -14.09 20.63
N LEU A 432 -30.85 -15.00 21.59
CA LEU A 432 -31.35 -16.36 21.40
C LEU A 432 -32.86 -16.39 21.64
N HIS A 433 -33.61 -17.03 20.74
CA HIS A 433 -35.03 -17.28 20.93
C HIS A 433 -35.23 -18.49 21.86
N ARG A 434 -35.89 -18.30 23.01
CA ARG A 434 -36.33 -19.43 23.84
C ARG A 434 -37.58 -20.02 23.21
N GLN A 435 -37.46 -21.19 22.59
CA GLN A 435 -38.62 -22.05 22.41
C GLN A 435 -39.10 -22.45 23.81
N LYS A 436 -40.37 -22.18 24.10
CA LYS A 436 -41.02 -22.54 25.36
C LYS A 436 -41.30 -24.04 25.39
#